data_AF-A0A2J0L2V0-F1
#
_entry.id   AF-A0A2J0L2V0-F1
#
_cell.length_a   1.000
_cell.length_b   1.000
_cell.length_c   1.000
_cell.angle_alpha   90.00
_cell.angle_beta   90.00
_cell.angle_gamma   90.00
#
_symmetry.space_group_name_H-M   'P 1'
#
loop_
_entity.id
_entity.type
_entity.pdbx_description
1 polymer ?
#
loop_
_entity_poly.entity_id
_entity_poly.type
_entity_poly.pdbx_seq_one_letter_code
_entity_poly.pdbx_strand_id
1 'polypeptide(L)'
;MVIVKEDSTLVGVSEFRTKADEIFNELKSRKVIIEKRNKPIAVLLSLKKYEEMEELFEWIEDNALGHLAKEREKALSKAKYLSLQEVSKKIGLR
;
A
#
# COMPACT_ATOMS: atom_id res chain seq x y z
N MET A 1 -7.74 9.73 24.98
CA MET A 1 -8.23 9.18 23.71
C MET A 1 -9.33 10.06 23.14
N VAL A 2 -9.11 10.66 21.97
CA VAL A 2 -10.14 11.44 21.25
C VAL A 2 -10.33 10.77 19.89
N ILE A 3 -11.59 10.54 19.49
CA ILE A 3 -11.97 9.96 18.20
C ILE A 3 -12.15 11.12 17.22
N VAL A 4 -11.43 11.11 16.09
CA VAL A 4 -11.42 12.22 15.12
C VAL A 4 -11.90 11.77 13.76
N LYS A 5 -13.06 12.30 13.32
CA LYS A 5 -13.72 12.36 11.98
C LYS A 5 -13.73 11.11 11.06
N GLU A 6 -12.73 10.26 11.11
CA GLU A 6 -12.70 8.87 10.64
C GLU A 6 -12.70 7.96 11.88
N ASP A 7 -13.05 6.68 11.74
CA ASP A 7 -12.88 5.68 12.82
C ASP A 7 -11.39 5.50 13.13
N SER A 8 -10.86 6.43 13.90
CA SER A 8 -9.45 6.56 14.22
C SER A 8 -9.27 7.03 15.65
N THR A 9 -8.28 6.44 16.30
CA THR A 9 -7.99 6.65 17.71
C THR A 9 -6.69 7.40 17.85
N LEU A 10 -6.69 8.56 18.51
CA LEU A 10 -5.46 9.28 18.85
C LEU A 10 -4.90 8.82 20.19
N VAL A 11 -3.61 8.45 20.20
CA VAL A 11 -2.90 7.95 21.37
C VAL A 11 -1.53 8.60 21.50
N GLY A 12 -1.20 9.10 22.70
CA GLY A 12 0.15 9.60 22.97
C GLY A 12 1.17 8.47 23.12
N VAL A 13 2.42 8.71 22.70
CA VAL A 13 3.51 7.71 22.80
C VAL A 13 3.80 7.23 24.23
N SER A 14 3.47 8.02 25.24
CA SER A 14 3.54 7.61 26.66
C SER A 14 2.42 6.64 27.02
N GLU A 15 1.20 6.89 26.55
CA GLU A 15 0.04 6.02 26.78
C GLU A 15 0.20 4.70 26.04
N PHE A 16 0.76 4.73 24.83
CA PHE A 16 1.10 3.52 24.07
C PHE A 16 2.01 2.56 24.84
N ARG A 17 3.02 3.08 25.56
CA ARG A 17 3.94 2.26 26.34
C ARG A 17 3.29 1.55 27.53
N THR A 18 2.25 2.16 28.09
CA THR A 18 1.61 1.65 29.32
C THR A 18 0.33 0.86 29.06
N LYS A 19 -0.32 1.07 27.91
CA LYS A 19 -1.63 0.50 27.57
C LYS A 19 -1.65 -0.22 26.22
N ALA A 20 -0.52 -0.82 25.83
CA ALA A 20 -0.35 -1.42 24.51
C ALA A 20 -1.46 -2.42 24.18
N ASP A 21 -1.87 -3.27 25.12
CA ASP A 21 -2.90 -4.30 24.90
C ASP A 21 -4.29 -3.72 24.58
N GLU A 22 -4.70 -2.66 25.29
CA GLU A 22 -5.96 -1.94 25.00
C GLU A 22 -5.92 -1.37 23.58
N ILE A 23 -4.79 -0.78 23.21
CA ILE A 23 -4.59 -0.14 21.90
C ILE A 23 -4.56 -1.18 20.78
N PHE A 24 -3.94 -2.35 21.00
CA PHE A 24 -3.95 -3.45 20.04
C PHE A 24 -5.35 -4.06 19.86
N ASN A 25 -6.20 -4.03 20.90
CA ASN A 25 -7.60 -4.41 20.74
C ASN A 25 -8.37 -3.42 19.87
N GLU A 26 -8.12 -2.12 20.02
CA GLU A 26 -8.70 -1.09 19.16
C GLU A 26 -8.25 -1.22 17.69
N LEU A 27 -7.02 -1.69 17.44
CA LEU A 27 -6.52 -1.92 16.08
C LEU A 27 -7.29 -2.95 15.25
N LYS A 28 -8.09 -3.81 15.89
CA LYS A 28 -8.89 -4.81 15.18
C LYS A 28 -10.01 -4.19 14.37
N SER A 29 -10.54 -3.05 14.81
CA SER A 29 -11.69 -2.39 14.18
C SER A 29 -11.36 -1.02 13.59
N ARG A 30 -10.27 -0.37 14.04
CA ARG A 30 -9.92 0.99 13.62
C ARG A 30 -8.43 1.24 13.61
N LYS A 31 -8.01 2.28 12.88
CA LYS A 31 -6.61 2.70 12.86
C LYS A 31 -6.27 3.51 14.11
N VAL A 32 -5.03 3.39 14.59
CA VAL A 32 -4.54 4.18 15.73
C VAL A 32 -3.46 5.12 15.24
N ILE A 33 -3.57 6.40 15.58
CA ILE A 33 -2.56 7.42 15.28
C ILE A 33 -1.76 7.68 16.55
N ILE A 34 -0.45 7.47 16.48
CA ILE A 34 0.47 7.71 17.59
C ILE A 34 1.00 9.13 17.52
N GLU A 35 0.90 9.85 18.62
CA GLU A 35 1.36 11.24 18.74
C GLU A 35 2.52 11.39 19.73
N LYS A 36 3.41 12.34 19.44
CA LYS A 36 4.43 12.81 20.38
C LYS A 36 4.38 14.33 20.44
N ARG A 37 4.06 14.89 21.62
CA ARG A 37 3.88 16.33 21.83
C ARG A 37 2.84 16.93 20.86
N ASN A 38 1.66 16.31 20.76
CA ASN A 38 0.55 16.69 19.87
C ASN A 38 0.91 16.73 18.37
N LYS A 39 1.90 15.94 17.96
CA LYS A 39 2.26 15.75 16.55
C LYS A 39 2.12 14.27 16.21
N PRO A 40 1.34 13.90 15.17
CA PRO A 40 1.31 12.55 14.65
C PRO A 40 2.71 12.11 14.20
N ILE A 41 3.14 10.93 14.62
CA ILE A 41 4.45 10.35 14.26
C ILE A 41 4.34 8.97 13.62
N ALA A 42 3.23 8.27 13.82
CA ALA A 42 2.99 6.97 13.22
C ALA A 42 1.48 6.67 13.11
N VAL A 43 1.14 5.78 12.19
CA VAL A 43 -0.19 5.18 12.08
C VAL A 43 -0.01 3.68 12.25
N LEU A 44 -0.80 3.09 13.13
CA LEU A 44 -0.88 1.66 13.35
C LEU A 44 -2.17 1.15 12.71
N LEU A 45 -2.04 0.01 12.04
CA LEU A 45 -3.11 -0.71 11.37
C LEU A 45 -3.01 -2.19 11.79
N SER A 46 -4.11 -2.93 11.69
CA SER A 46 -4.01 -4.39 11.73
C SER A 46 -3.27 -4.89 10.49
N LEU A 47 -2.51 -5.98 10.64
CA LEU A 47 -1.78 -6.58 9.52
C LEU A 47 -2.71 -6.92 8.36
N LYS A 48 -3.86 -7.54 8.64
CA LYS A 48 -4.88 -7.83 7.64
C LYS A 48 -5.31 -6.58 6.86
N LYS A 49 -5.54 -5.45 7.56
CA LYS A 49 -5.95 -4.23 6.88
C LYS A 49 -4.85 -3.66 6.00
N TYR A 50 -3.60 -3.80 6.42
CA TYR A 50 -2.44 -3.43 5.62
C TYR A 50 -2.34 -4.28 4.35
N GLU A 51 -2.46 -5.60 4.47
CA GLU A 51 -2.43 -6.54 3.34
C GLU A 51 -3.57 -6.26 2.34
N GLU A 52 -4.81 -6.06 2.82
CA GLU A 52 -5.96 -5.67 1.98
C GLU A 52 -5.70 -4.36 1.20
N MET A 53 -4.96 -3.42 1.80
CA MET A 53 -4.60 -2.17 1.14
C MET A 53 -3.51 -2.39 0.08
N GLU A 54 -2.49 -3.21 0.36
CA GLU A 54 -1.46 -3.55 -0.63
C GLU A 54 -2.05 -4.26 -1.84
N GLU A 55 -2.89 -5.28 -1.63
CA GLU A 55 -3.57 -5.99 -2.73
C GLU A 55 -4.42 -5.05 -3.59
N LEU A 56 -5.12 -4.10 -2.95
CA LEU A 56 -5.91 -3.10 -3.67
C LEU A 56 -5.01 -2.17 -4.51
N PHE A 57 -3.87 -1.73 -3.96
CA PHE A 57 -2.94 -0.87 -4.68
C PHE A 57 -2.31 -1.60 -5.87
N GLU A 58 -1.89 -2.84 -5.70
CA GLU A 58 -1.38 -3.69 -6.79
C GLU A 58 -2.43 -3.83 -7.89
N TRP A 59 -3.67 -4.13 -7.53
CA TRP A 59 -4.75 -4.24 -8.51
C TRP A 59 -4.97 -2.95 -9.29
N ILE A 60 -4.96 -1.78 -8.62
CA ILE A 60 -5.09 -0.48 -9.29
C ILE A 60 -3.92 -0.24 -10.24
N GLU A 61 -2.70 -0.50 -9.79
CA GLU A 61 -1.48 -0.34 -10.58
C GLU A 61 -1.52 -1.21 -11.84
N ASP A 62 -1.81 -2.50 -11.69
CA ASP A 62 -1.91 -3.45 -12.80
C ASP A 62 -2.96 -3.03 -13.82
N ASN A 63 -4.12 -2.52 -13.36
CA ASN A 63 -5.15 -2.02 -14.27
C ASN A 63 -4.68 -0.78 -15.04
N ALA A 64 -4.01 0.15 -14.37
CA ALA A 64 -3.48 1.35 -15.00
C ALA A 64 -2.37 1.01 -16.02
N LEU A 65 -1.42 0.16 -15.63
CA LEU A 65 -0.32 -0.30 -16.49
C LEU A 65 -0.84 -1.14 -17.65
N GLY A 66 -1.82 -2.00 -17.42
CA GLY A 66 -2.48 -2.80 -18.45
C GLY A 66 -3.20 -1.93 -19.48
N HIS A 67 -3.86 -0.85 -19.05
CA HIS A 67 -4.47 0.10 -19.97
C HIS A 67 -3.42 0.80 -20.84
N LEU A 68 -2.34 1.29 -20.22
CA LEU A 68 -1.24 1.95 -20.92
C LEU A 68 -0.56 0.99 -21.91
N ALA A 69 -0.37 -0.27 -21.54
CA ALA A 69 0.19 -1.29 -22.42
C ALA A 69 -0.71 -1.51 -23.65
N LYS A 70 -2.03 -1.59 -23.46
CA LYS A 70 -3.01 -1.73 -24.54
C LYS A 70 -3.03 -0.51 -25.47
N GLU A 71 -2.89 0.69 -24.95
CA GLU A 71 -2.78 1.90 -25.78
C GLU A 71 -1.50 1.89 -26.62
N ARG A 72 -0.37 1.52 -26.02
CA ARG A 72 0.90 1.37 -26.74
C ARG A 72 0.81 0.30 -27.82
N GLU A 73 0.20 -0.83 -27.53
CA GLU A 73 0.00 -1.92 -28.50
C GLU A 73 -0.72 -1.41 -29.76
N LYS A 74 -1.82 -0.66 -29.57
CA LYS A 74 -2.61 -0.08 -30.68
C LYS A 74 -1.84 0.96 -31.50
N ALA A 75 -0.95 1.71 -30.87
CA ALA A 75 -0.22 2.80 -31.51
C ALA A 75 1.07 2.34 -32.23
N LEU A 76 1.57 1.13 -31.93
CA LEU A 76 2.85 0.63 -32.45
C LEU A 76 2.66 -0.31 -33.63
N SER A 77 3.47 -0.13 -34.68
CA SER A 77 3.54 -1.08 -35.78
C SER A 77 4.25 -2.36 -35.35
N LYS A 78 3.90 -3.50 -35.98
CA LYS A 78 4.54 -4.81 -35.74
C LYS A 78 6.07 -4.79 -35.86
N ALA A 79 6.64 -3.86 -36.63
CA ALA A 79 8.09 -3.72 -36.81
C ALA A 79 8.83 -3.24 -35.54
N LYS A 80 8.11 -2.72 -34.53
CA LYS A 80 8.69 -2.29 -33.24
C LYS A 80 8.65 -3.37 -32.16
N TYR A 81 8.11 -4.55 -32.47
CA TYR A 81 8.05 -5.69 -31.55
C TYR A 81 9.36 -6.47 -31.61
N LEU A 82 9.74 -7.06 -30.49
CA LEU A 82 10.86 -8.00 -30.40
C LEU A 82 10.29 -9.39 -30.13
N SER A 83 10.83 -10.40 -30.80
CA SER A 83 10.56 -11.81 -30.49
C SER A 83 11.15 -12.20 -29.14
N LEU A 84 10.61 -13.25 -28.53
CA LEU A 84 11.12 -13.77 -27.26
C LEU A 84 12.62 -14.12 -27.33
N GLN A 85 13.09 -14.68 -28.46
CA GLN A 85 14.50 -14.99 -28.67
C GLN A 85 15.39 -13.74 -28.67
N GLU A 86 14.93 -12.66 -29.32
CA GLU A 86 15.65 -11.38 -29.34
C GLU A 86 15.70 -10.73 -27.96
N VAL A 87 14.62 -10.82 -27.20
CA VAL A 87 14.56 -10.34 -25.81
C VAL A 87 15.51 -11.14 -24.94
N SER A 88 15.41 -12.47 -24.91
CA SER A 88 16.27 -13.36 -24.11
C SER A 88 17.75 -13.08 -24.34
N LYS A 89 18.17 -12.99 -25.62
CA LYS A 89 19.55 -12.65 -25.99
C LYS A 89 20.00 -11.27 -25.49
N LYS A 90 19.11 -10.27 -25.50
CA LYS A 90 19.40 -8.91 -25.02
C LYS A 90 19.57 -8.82 -23.50
N ILE A 91 18.79 -9.60 -22.76
CA ILE A 91 18.79 -9.58 -21.28
C ILE A 91 19.68 -10.65 -20.66
N GLY A 92 20.42 -11.41 -21.48
CA GLY A 92 21.37 -12.43 -21.02
C GLY A 92 20.72 -13.73 -20.55
N LEU A 93 19.45 -13.96 -20.88
CA LEU A 93 18.80 -15.24 -20.68
C LEU A 93 19.07 -16.13 -21.91
N ARG A 94 19.58 -17.34 -21.68
CA ARG A 94 19.86 -18.32 -22.74
C ARG A 94 18.59 -18.93 -23.29
#